data_AF-A8P7C4-F1
#
_entry.id   AF-A8P7C4-F1
#
_cell.length_a   1.000
_cell.length_b   1.000
_cell.length_c   1.000
_cell.angle_alpha   90.00
_cell.angle_beta   90.00
_cell.angle_gamma   90.00
#
_symmetry.space_group_name_H-M   'P 1'
#
loop_
_entity.id
_entity.type
_entity.pdbx_description
1 polymer ?
#
loop_
_entity_poly.entity_id
_entity_poly.type
_entity_poly.pdbx_seq_one_letter_code
_entity_poly.pdbx_strand_id
1 'polypeptide(L)'
;MVFYPDNQGRARRLEQLVNSTVNMQTDIQYSGDQLKKQTKSMQSEIDKIFKQEGIDTLDDLYNKASSVLPESDIATFRALVDAAKKSTKLDVTTLTTGLLLPFTLGAGATPVASAGRFIVRTALIDSLGTFFKSAAQGEKAAQTAAEALSKLTEETSEAIKGKYFHLLIDRQCQAASAAAKAGTEGAAAAAEEAAQAAKSVSKLAAGLRVITAVGFCITAVMMIMEAVEGAQQKTKLIDGIHKCQPARLCVAYFKAEAENITQRTELIRQYLEALSSSKEDPDAKAAAELYRKKILEELQKADFEIDWRQLETKLRNSDVKDASFYGANDLHFEDVIRQARQMEHEQSA
;
A
#
# COMPACT_ATOMS: atom_id res chain seq x y z
N MET A 1 -17.33 -15.97 38.95
CA MET A 1 -18.50 -15.20 38.52
C MET A 1 -17.99 -14.10 37.60
N VAL A 2 -18.39 -14.08 36.32
CA VAL A 2 -17.91 -13.04 35.39
C VAL A 2 -18.77 -11.80 35.62
N PHE A 3 -18.22 -10.76 36.23
CA PHE A 3 -18.97 -9.56 36.61
C PHE A 3 -19.49 -8.74 35.42
N TYR A 4 -19.00 -8.99 34.20
CA TYR A 4 -19.39 -8.27 32.97
C TYR A 4 -19.41 -9.22 31.75
N PRO A 5 -20.45 -10.07 31.59
CA PRO A 5 -20.49 -11.06 30.51
C PRO A 5 -20.43 -10.43 29.11
N ASP A 6 -21.00 -9.23 28.91
CA ASP A 6 -20.96 -8.53 27.61
C ASP A 6 -19.55 -8.08 27.19
N ASN A 7 -18.62 -7.91 28.13
CA ASN A 7 -17.24 -7.54 27.80
C ASN A 7 -16.52 -8.68 27.08
N GLN A 8 -16.93 -9.94 27.28
CA GLN A 8 -16.40 -11.07 26.52
C GLN A 8 -16.77 -10.97 25.04
N GLY A 9 -18.01 -10.59 24.71
CA GLY A 9 -18.43 -10.37 23.33
C GLY A 9 -17.64 -9.24 22.65
N ARG A 10 -17.42 -8.14 23.36
CA ARG A 10 -16.60 -7.01 22.87
C ARG A 10 -15.14 -7.40 22.66
N ALA A 11 -14.55 -8.13 23.59
CA ALA A 11 -13.17 -8.61 23.47
C ALA A 11 -13.01 -9.54 22.26
N ARG A 12 -13.93 -10.50 22.07
CA ARG A 12 -13.96 -11.37 20.89
C ARG A 12 -14.12 -10.58 19.59
N ARG A 13 -15.00 -9.57 19.56
CA ARG A 13 -15.16 -8.70 18.38
C ARG A 13 -13.85 -7.98 18.03
N LEU A 14 -13.21 -7.42 19.05
CA LEU A 14 -11.94 -6.72 18.88
C LEU A 14 -10.84 -7.66 18.39
N GLU A 15 -10.73 -8.85 18.98
CA GLU A 15 -9.82 -9.92 18.54
C GLU A 15 -10.09 -10.34 17.08
N GLN A 16 -11.35 -10.52 16.70
CA GLN A 16 -11.76 -10.84 15.34
C GLN A 16 -11.29 -9.77 14.33
N LEU A 17 -11.50 -8.48 14.65
CA LEU A 17 -11.06 -7.36 13.82
C LEU A 17 -9.53 -7.34 13.67
N VAL A 18 -8.82 -7.59 14.77
CA VAL A 18 -7.36 -7.66 14.81
C VAL A 18 -6.84 -8.81 13.95
N ASN A 19 -7.33 -10.02 14.16
CA ASN A 19 -6.90 -11.21 13.41
C ASN A 19 -7.17 -11.06 11.91
N SER A 20 -8.35 -10.52 11.54
CA SER A 20 -8.65 -10.20 10.14
C SER A 20 -7.63 -9.22 9.55
N THR A 21 -7.23 -8.20 10.32
CA THR A 21 -6.26 -7.21 9.85
C THR A 21 -4.86 -7.81 9.70
N VAL A 22 -4.41 -8.63 10.66
CA VAL A 22 -3.11 -9.34 10.59
C VAL A 22 -3.04 -10.24 9.37
N ASN A 23 -4.11 -11.01 9.09
CA ASN A 23 -4.15 -11.88 7.90
C ASN A 23 -3.99 -11.06 6.61
N MET A 24 -4.65 -9.91 6.49
CA MET A 24 -4.49 -9.04 5.31
C MET A 24 -3.08 -8.41 5.24
N GLN A 25 -2.44 -8.12 6.37
CA GLN A 25 -1.04 -7.68 6.38
C GLN A 25 -0.12 -8.78 5.85
N THR A 26 -0.34 -10.03 6.23
CA THR A 26 0.37 -11.19 5.68
C THR A 26 0.15 -11.33 4.18
N ASP A 27 -1.07 -11.11 3.69
CA ASP A 27 -1.36 -11.12 2.25
C ASP A 27 -0.62 -10.00 1.50
N ILE A 28 -0.50 -8.81 2.09
CA ILE A 28 0.30 -7.70 1.53
C ILE A 28 1.78 -8.05 1.51
N GLN A 29 2.31 -8.67 2.58
CA GLN A 29 3.71 -9.16 2.61
C GLN A 29 3.96 -10.15 1.47
N TYR A 30 3.08 -11.14 1.32
CA TYR A 30 3.17 -12.13 0.26
C TYR A 30 3.14 -11.48 -1.12
N SER A 31 2.25 -10.51 -1.33
CA SER A 31 2.16 -9.77 -2.58
C SER A 31 3.43 -8.98 -2.88
N GLY A 32 4.02 -8.31 -1.88
CA GLY A 32 5.33 -7.65 -2.02
C GLY A 32 6.44 -8.63 -2.44
N ASP A 33 6.50 -9.80 -1.81
CA ASP A 33 7.46 -10.85 -2.19
C ASP A 33 7.21 -11.41 -3.61
N GLN A 34 5.96 -11.52 -4.05
CA GLN A 34 5.62 -11.91 -5.43
C GLN A 34 6.00 -10.85 -6.44
N LEU A 35 5.73 -9.58 -6.16
CA LEU A 35 6.14 -8.46 -7.01
C LEU A 35 7.65 -8.45 -7.21
N LYS A 36 8.43 -8.60 -6.13
CA LYS A 36 9.90 -8.75 -6.23
C LYS A 36 10.33 -9.90 -7.12
N LYS A 37 9.67 -11.06 -7.04
CA LYS A 37 10.00 -12.24 -7.88
C LYS A 37 9.64 -12.00 -9.34
N GLN A 38 8.43 -11.51 -9.62
CA GLN A 38 7.97 -11.22 -10.97
C GLN A 38 8.86 -10.15 -11.62
N THR A 39 9.15 -9.07 -10.91
CA THR A 39 10.05 -8.03 -11.39
C THR A 39 11.43 -8.59 -11.73
N LYS A 40 12.06 -9.36 -10.84
CA LYS A 40 13.35 -9.99 -11.15
C LYS A 40 13.28 -10.91 -12.36
N SER A 41 12.19 -11.64 -12.55
CA SER A 41 12.01 -12.51 -13.71
C SER A 41 11.89 -11.75 -15.04
N MET A 42 11.50 -10.47 -15.01
CA MET A 42 11.42 -9.63 -16.21
C MET A 42 12.79 -9.11 -16.67
N GLN A 43 13.83 -9.17 -15.84
CA GLN A 43 15.13 -8.56 -16.16
C GLN A 43 15.73 -9.12 -17.46
N SER A 44 15.66 -10.43 -17.71
CA SER A 44 16.19 -11.02 -18.94
C SER A 44 15.48 -10.51 -20.19
N GLU A 45 14.17 -10.29 -20.12
CA GLU A 45 13.39 -9.78 -21.25
C GLU A 45 13.62 -8.29 -21.46
N ILE A 46 13.77 -7.53 -20.37
CA ILE A 46 14.19 -6.13 -20.39
C ILE A 46 15.55 -5.99 -21.08
N ASP A 47 16.54 -6.79 -20.70
CA ASP A 47 17.89 -6.76 -21.28
C ASP A 47 17.88 -7.09 -22.77
N LYS A 48 17.05 -8.06 -23.19
CA LYS A 48 16.86 -8.37 -24.62
C LYS A 48 16.25 -7.20 -25.38
N ILE A 49 15.19 -6.59 -24.84
CA ILE A 49 14.53 -5.42 -25.45
C ILE A 49 15.53 -4.26 -25.54
N PHE A 50 16.27 -3.99 -24.47
CA PHE A 50 17.30 -2.95 -24.43
C PHE A 50 18.35 -3.15 -25.52
N LYS A 51 18.90 -4.35 -25.64
CA LYS A 51 19.86 -4.70 -26.69
C LYS A 51 19.27 -4.57 -28.09
N GLN A 52 18.03 -5.02 -28.30
CA GLN A 52 17.33 -4.92 -29.57
C GLN A 52 17.05 -3.47 -29.99
N GLU A 53 16.95 -2.58 -29.00
CA GLU A 53 16.59 -1.18 -29.17
C GLU A 53 17.78 -0.22 -29.04
N GLY A 54 18.99 -0.73 -28.81
CA GLY A 54 20.21 0.06 -28.63
C GLY A 54 20.16 0.96 -27.39
N ILE A 55 19.60 0.46 -26.29
CA ILE A 55 19.47 1.15 -25.01
C ILE A 55 20.46 0.50 -24.04
N ASP A 56 21.53 1.20 -23.68
CA ASP A 56 22.55 0.67 -22.77
C ASP A 56 22.36 1.17 -21.33
N THR A 57 21.73 2.34 -21.17
CA THR A 57 21.54 3.01 -19.88
C THR A 57 20.11 3.51 -19.66
N LEU A 58 19.77 3.83 -18.40
CA LEU A 58 18.52 4.53 -18.10
C LEU A 58 18.44 5.92 -18.77
N ASP A 59 19.59 6.56 -19.02
CA ASP A 59 19.63 7.84 -19.73
C ASP A 59 19.32 7.65 -21.23
N ASP A 60 19.74 6.53 -21.83
CA ASP A 60 19.35 6.18 -23.20
C ASP A 60 17.85 5.90 -23.29
N LEU A 61 17.29 5.18 -22.31
CA LEU A 61 15.84 4.96 -22.21
C LEU A 61 15.11 6.30 -22.09
N TYR A 62 15.61 7.22 -21.26
CA TYR A 62 15.07 8.57 -21.11
C TYR A 62 15.12 9.36 -22.42
N ASN A 63 16.27 9.39 -23.09
CA ASN A 63 16.45 10.13 -24.33
C ASN A 63 15.52 9.58 -25.42
N LYS A 64 15.41 8.25 -25.50
CA LYS A 64 14.55 7.58 -26.47
C LYS A 64 13.07 7.81 -26.17
N ALA A 65 12.64 7.69 -24.92
CA ALA A 65 11.29 8.02 -24.49
C ALA A 65 10.97 9.51 -24.75
N SER A 66 11.89 10.42 -24.43
CA SER A 66 11.70 11.87 -24.63
C SER A 66 11.53 12.26 -26.10
N SER A 67 12.06 11.47 -27.03
CA SER A 67 11.88 11.72 -28.47
C SER A 67 10.46 11.41 -28.97
N VAL A 68 9.68 10.64 -28.22
CA VAL A 68 8.32 10.21 -28.60
C VAL A 68 7.25 10.75 -27.67
N LEU A 69 7.60 11.20 -26.46
CA LEU A 69 6.65 11.71 -25.47
C LEU A 69 6.31 13.19 -25.67
N PRO A 70 5.07 13.62 -25.38
CA PRO A 70 4.72 15.04 -25.25
C PRO A 70 5.57 15.77 -24.20
N GLU A 71 5.84 17.06 -24.41
CA GLU A 71 6.70 17.86 -23.52
C GLU A 71 6.21 17.88 -22.06
N SER A 72 4.89 17.86 -21.84
CA SER A 72 4.30 17.73 -20.50
C SER A 72 4.68 16.45 -19.77
N ASP A 73 4.89 15.38 -20.52
CA ASP A 73 5.14 14.05 -19.99
C ASP A 73 6.64 13.78 -19.82
N ILE A 74 7.49 14.42 -20.63
CA ILE A 74 8.95 14.37 -20.49
C ILE A 74 9.37 14.83 -19.09
N ALA A 75 8.81 15.92 -18.59
CA ALA A 75 9.12 16.44 -17.25
C ALA A 75 8.75 15.42 -16.16
N THR A 76 7.56 14.81 -16.27
CA THR A 76 7.09 13.78 -15.33
C THR A 76 7.97 12.53 -15.40
N PHE A 77 8.29 12.08 -16.61
CA PHE A 77 9.14 10.91 -16.84
C PHE A 77 10.56 11.14 -16.31
N ARG A 78 11.14 12.33 -16.53
CA ARG A 78 12.43 12.72 -15.95
C ARG A 78 12.42 12.67 -14.45
N ALA A 79 11.38 13.23 -13.83
CA ALA A 79 11.30 13.28 -12.38
C ALA A 79 11.15 11.88 -11.77
N LEU A 80 10.43 10.96 -12.44
CA LEU A 80 10.39 9.54 -12.05
C LEU A 80 11.77 8.88 -12.13
N VAL A 81 12.53 9.11 -13.20
CA VAL A 81 13.91 8.62 -13.34
C VAL A 81 14.79 9.18 -12.23
N ASP A 82 14.71 10.49 -11.96
CA ASP A 82 15.52 11.16 -10.95
C ASP A 82 15.18 10.69 -9.52
N ALA A 83 13.89 10.52 -9.19
CA ALA A 83 13.47 9.91 -7.91
C ALA A 83 14.05 8.52 -7.75
N ALA A 84 13.99 7.71 -8.81
CA ALA A 84 14.46 6.35 -8.74
C ALA A 84 15.99 6.24 -8.65
N LYS A 85 16.74 7.14 -9.32
CA LYS A 85 18.20 7.24 -9.15
C LYS A 85 18.59 7.64 -7.72
N LYS A 86 17.78 8.49 -7.06
CA LYS A 86 18.01 8.93 -5.67
C LYS A 86 17.61 7.88 -4.65
N SER A 87 16.57 7.10 -4.94
CA SER A 87 16.06 6.09 -4.05
C SER A 87 16.97 4.86 -4.07
N THR A 88 17.69 4.62 -2.96
CA THR A 88 18.47 3.39 -2.78
C THR A 88 17.61 2.15 -2.56
N LYS A 89 16.28 2.30 -2.55
CA LYS A 89 15.30 1.25 -2.24
C LYS A 89 14.39 0.87 -3.39
N LEU A 90 14.29 1.71 -4.43
CA LEU A 90 13.59 1.34 -5.64
C LEU A 90 14.43 0.32 -6.41
N ASP A 91 13.89 -0.86 -6.60
CA ASP A 91 14.49 -1.88 -7.46
C ASP A 91 14.54 -1.33 -8.90
N VAL A 92 15.75 -1.27 -9.47
CA VAL A 92 16.00 -0.72 -10.80
C VAL A 92 15.16 -1.44 -11.85
N THR A 93 14.88 -2.73 -11.66
CA THR A 93 14.03 -3.50 -12.55
C THR A 93 12.57 -3.05 -12.47
N THR A 94 12.03 -2.74 -11.27
CA THR A 94 10.65 -2.19 -11.12
C THR A 94 10.53 -0.86 -11.86
N LEU A 95 11.53 0.01 -11.70
CA LEU A 95 11.61 1.28 -12.41
C LEU A 95 11.65 1.05 -13.92
N THR A 96 12.58 0.22 -14.39
CA THR A 96 12.82 -0.01 -15.81
C THR A 96 11.59 -0.60 -16.48
N THR A 97 10.92 -1.57 -15.83
CA THR A 97 9.63 -2.11 -16.28
C THR A 97 8.59 -1.02 -16.46
N GLY A 98 8.41 -0.17 -15.44
CA GLY A 98 7.44 0.93 -15.52
C GLY A 98 7.78 1.93 -16.63
N LEU A 99 9.04 2.33 -16.75
CA LEU A 99 9.52 3.28 -17.74
C LEU A 99 9.53 2.73 -19.18
N LEU A 100 9.60 1.41 -19.35
CA LEU A 100 9.47 0.76 -20.65
C LEU A 100 8.05 0.82 -21.20
N LEU A 101 7.02 0.88 -20.35
CA LEU A 101 5.63 0.84 -20.80
C LEU A 101 5.26 2.03 -21.72
N PRO A 102 5.53 3.31 -21.37
CA PRO A 102 5.21 4.41 -22.28
C PRO A 102 5.97 4.34 -23.60
N PHE A 103 7.19 3.80 -23.57
CA PHE A 103 8.02 3.64 -24.77
C PHE A 103 7.44 2.55 -25.71
N THR A 104 7.09 1.39 -25.15
CA THR A 104 6.70 0.20 -25.92
C THR A 104 5.21 0.16 -26.28
N LEU A 105 4.34 0.77 -25.46
CA LEU A 105 2.90 0.84 -25.72
C LEU A 105 2.52 1.97 -26.71
N GLY A 106 3.47 2.82 -27.11
CA GLY A 106 3.27 3.93 -28.03
C GLY A 106 2.97 5.27 -27.35
N ALA A 107 3.34 6.35 -28.02
CA ALA A 107 3.29 7.73 -27.51
C ALA A 107 1.87 8.20 -27.17
N GLY A 108 1.69 8.69 -25.95
CA GLY A 108 0.50 9.41 -25.46
C GLY A 108 0.64 9.77 -23.98
N ALA A 109 -0.11 10.77 -23.51
CA ALA A 109 -0.03 11.23 -22.11
C ALA A 109 -0.54 10.22 -21.08
N THR A 110 -1.51 9.38 -21.46
CA THR A 110 -2.10 8.38 -20.57
C THR A 110 -1.08 7.30 -20.14
N PRO A 111 -0.27 6.72 -21.04
CA PRO A 111 0.80 5.78 -20.67
C PRO A 111 1.79 6.30 -19.62
N VAL A 112 2.27 7.55 -19.71
CA VAL A 112 3.30 8.07 -18.79
C VAL A 112 2.78 8.26 -17.37
N ALA A 113 1.62 8.92 -17.22
CA ALA A 113 0.99 9.08 -15.92
C ALA A 113 0.67 7.71 -15.29
N SER A 114 0.21 6.75 -16.10
CA SER A 114 -0.06 5.40 -15.64
C SER A 114 1.19 4.61 -15.25
N ALA A 115 2.27 4.72 -16.02
CA ALA A 115 3.56 4.11 -15.71
C ALA A 115 4.14 4.61 -14.40
N GLY A 116 4.11 5.94 -14.19
CA GLY A 116 4.48 6.50 -12.91
C GLY A 116 3.61 5.90 -11.80
N ARG A 117 2.28 5.90 -11.96
CA ARG A 117 1.37 5.42 -10.89
C ARG A 117 1.69 3.99 -10.53
N PHE A 118 1.95 3.16 -11.54
CA PHE A 118 2.39 1.78 -11.37
C PHE A 118 3.71 1.68 -10.59
N ILE A 119 4.75 2.43 -10.97
CA ILE A 119 6.05 2.43 -10.28
C ILE A 119 5.85 2.74 -8.80
N VAL A 120 5.12 3.81 -8.49
CA VAL A 120 4.98 4.24 -7.09
C VAL A 120 4.12 3.30 -6.28
N ARG A 121 2.98 2.88 -6.82
CA ARG A 121 2.11 1.91 -6.15
C ARG A 121 2.87 0.61 -5.88
N THR A 122 3.70 0.15 -6.81
CA THR A 122 4.55 -1.04 -6.64
C THR A 122 5.56 -0.85 -5.52
N ALA A 123 6.26 0.30 -5.51
CA ALA A 123 7.24 0.64 -4.49
C ALA A 123 6.63 0.75 -3.09
N LEU A 124 5.42 1.30 -3.00
CA LEU A 124 4.64 1.38 -1.77
C LEU A 124 4.27 -0.02 -1.28
N ILE A 125 3.70 -0.88 -2.13
CA ILE A 125 3.31 -2.24 -1.72
C ILE A 125 4.54 -3.05 -1.29
N ASP A 126 5.66 -2.93 -2.01
CA ASP A 126 6.90 -3.58 -1.61
C ASP A 126 7.41 -3.09 -0.24
N SER A 127 7.32 -1.78 0.00
CA SER A 127 7.72 -1.17 1.26
C SER A 127 6.77 -1.52 2.40
N LEU A 128 5.46 -1.59 2.16
CA LEU A 128 4.47 -2.06 3.15
C LEU A 128 4.71 -3.53 3.49
N GLY A 129 4.96 -4.38 2.49
CA GLY A 129 5.32 -5.77 2.72
C GLY A 129 6.60 -5.91 3.55
N THR A 130 7.62 -5.11 3.24
CA THR A 130 8.86 -5.05 4.04
C THR A 130 8.59 -4.56 5.46
N PHE A 131 7.78 -3.51 5.61
CA PHE A 131 7.39 -2.98 6.91
C PHE A 131 6.68 -4.03 7.76
N PHE A 132 5.64 -4.68 7.25
CA PHE A 132 4.91 -5.67 8.04
C PHE A 132 5.80 -6.87 8.40
N LYS A 133 6.69 -7.27 7.48
CA LYS A 133 7.68 -8.32 7.76
C LYS A 133 8.66 -7.92 8.86
N SER A 134 9.14 -6.68 8.84
CA SER A 134 10.00 -6.12 9.88
C SER A 134 9.27 -5.91 11.20
N ALA A 135 7.99 -5.53 11.17
CA ALA A 135 7.17 -5.38 12.37
C ALA A 135 7.02 -6.71 13.12
N ALA A 136 6.93 -7.83 12.41
CA ALA A 136 6.95 -9.17 13.01
C ALA A 136 8.29 -9.52 13.69
N GLN A 137 9.38 -8.80 13.38
CA GLN A 137 10.71 -9.01 13.97
C GLN A 137 10.97 -8.11 15.19
N GLY A 138 10.05 -7.19 15.50
CA GLY A 138 10.13 -6.30 16.66
C GLY A 138 10.18 -4.81 16.30
N GLU A 139 10.03 -4.00 17.34
CA GLU A 139 9.81 -2.55 17.26
C GLU A 139 10.89 -1.79 16.47
N LYS A 140 12.17 -2.03 16.77
CA LYS A 140 13.28 -1.34 16.10
C LYS A 140 13.35 -1.62 14.59
N ALA A 141 13.01 -2.84 14.19
CA ALA A 141 12.95 -3.22 12.79
C ALA A 141 11.75 -2.56 12.10
N ALA A 142 10.59 -2.50 12.77
CA ALA A 142 9.41 -1.77 12.29
C ALA A 142 9.70 -0.28 12.06
N GLN A 143 10.36 0.37 13.03
CA GLN A 143 10.74 1.77 12.96
C GLN A 143 11.64 2.03 11.75
N THR A 144 12.72 1.25 11.60
CA THR A 144 13.65 1.38 10.48
C THR A 144 12.94 1.22 9.13
N ALA A 145 12.03 0.25 9.03
CA ALA A 145 11.30 -0.02 7.80
C ALA A 145 10.33 1.11 7.44
N ALA A 146 9.68 1.71 8.43
CA ALA A 146 8.71 2.75 8.16
C ALA A 146 9.32 4.17 8.08
N GLU A 147 10.49 4.43 8.69
CA GLU A 147 11.35 5.58 8.32
C GLU A 147 11.78 5.49 6.85
N ALA A 148 12.14 4.30 6.39
CA ALA A 148 12.48 4.10 4.98
C ALA A 148 11.29 4.32 4.05
N LEU A 149 10.11 3.86 4.44
CA LEU A 149 8.88 4.07 3.68
C LEU A 149 8.51 5.57 3.64
N SER A 150 8.69 6.29 4.75
CA SER A 150 8.60 7.75 4.79
C SER A 150 9.49 8.43 3.76
N LYS A 151 10.76 8.02 3.74
CA LYS A 151 11.75 8.68 2.89
C LYS A 151 11.48 8.41 1.41
N LEU A 152 11.22 7.15 1.06
CA LEU A 152 10.83 6.75 -0.30
C LEU A 152 9.67 7.62 -0.79
N THR A 153 8.73 7.89 0.09
CA THR A 153 7.55 8.68 -0.22
C THR A 153 7.87 10.11 -0.50
N GLU A 154 8.59 10.76 0.41
CA GLU A 154 8.93 12.16 0.28
C GLU A 154 9.67 12.39 -1.05
N GLU A 155 10.62 11.50 -1.36
CA GLU A 155 11.35 11.48 -2.63
C GLU A 155 10.42 11.29 -3.84
N THR A 156 9.47 10.38 -3.74
CA THR A 156 8.56 10.03 -4.84
C THR A 156 7.49 11.10 -5.06
N SER A 157 7.01 11.69 -3.97
CA SER A 157 6.04 12.78 -3.98
C SER A 157 6.63 14.01 -4.64
N GLU A 158 7.80 14.47 -4.16
CA GLU A 158 8.54 15.61 -4.73
C GLU A 158 8.80 15.45 -6.24
N ALA A 159 9.10 14.23 -6.70
CA ALA A 159 9.28 13.94 -8.11
C ALA A 159 7.99 14.02 -8.92
N ILE A 160 6.82 13.86 -8.30
CA ILE A 160 5.55 13.70 -8.98
C ILE A 160 4.62 14.92 -8.76
N LYS A 161 5.21 16.12 -8.58
CA LYS A 161 4.55 17.44 -8.48
C LYS A 161 3.62 17.83 -9.64
N GLY A 162 3.40 16.93 -10.61
CA GLY A 162 2.31 17.02 -11.58
C GLY A 162 0.92 16.87 -10.94
N LYS A 163 -0.01 17.75 -11.35
CA LYS A 163 -1.35 18.08 -10.79
C LYS A 163 -2.28 16.98 -10.23
N TYR A 164 -1.99 15.69 -10.39
CA TYR A 164 -2.92 14.60 -10.01
C TYR A 164 -2.33 13.56 -9.06
N PHE A 165 -1.04 13.62 -8.77
CA PHE A 165 -0.30 12.41 -8.45
C PHE A 165 0.48 12.52 -7.12
N HIS A 166 0.87 13.74 -6.75
CA HIS A 166 1.21 14.10 -5.37
C HIS A 166 0.16 13.64 -4.35
N LEU A 167 -1.13 13.78 -4.70
CA LEU A 167 -2.23 13.49 -3.78
C LEU A 167 -2.26 12.02 -3.36
N LEU A 168 -2.12 11.04 -4.26
CA LEU A 168 -2.21 9.62 -3.88
C LEU A 168 -0.95 9.13 -3.14
N ILE A 169 0.22 9.69 -3.45
CA ILE A 169 1.50 9.22 -2.93
C ILE A 169 1.84 9.88 -1.60
N ASP A 170 1.66 11.19 -1.44
CA ASP A 170 1.77 11.80 -0.10
C ASP A 170 0.80 11.13 0.88
N ARG A 171 -0.44 10.88 0.43
CA ARG A 171 -1.52 10.26 1.22
C ARG A 171 -1.16 8.87 1.76
N GLN A 172 -0.61 7.97 0.94
CA GLN A 172 -0.43 6.57 1.34
C GLN A 172 0.77 6.34 2.25
N CYS A 173 1.55 7.39 2.46
CA CYS A 173 2.92 7.21 2.80
C CYS A 173 3.40 8.10 3.95
N GLN A 174 2.78 9.27 4.11
CA GLN A 174 2.72 9.90 5.41
C GLN A 174 2.00 8.97 6.40
N ALA A 175 1.03 8.16 5.94
CA ALA A 175 0.38 7.09 6.71
C ALA A 175 1.38 6.11 7.31
N ALA A 176 2.30 5.65 6.47
CA ALA A 176 3.24 4.62 6.83
C ALA A 176 4.46 5.17 7.59
N SER A 177 4.94 6.37 7.24
CA SER A 177 5.95 7.11 8.02
C SER A 177 5.50 7.40 9.45
N ALA A 178 4.29 7.96 9.60
CA ALA A 178 3.75 8.33 10.89
C ALA A 178 3.55 7.09 11.76
N ALA A 179 3.17 5.96 11.15
CA ALA A 179 3.08 4.69 11.84
C ALA A 179 4.41 4.14 12.35
N ALA A 180 5.52 4.36 11.62
CA ALA A 180 6.88 4.03 12.05
C ALA A 180 7.22 4.64 13.39
N LYS A 181 6.89 5.94 13.51
CA LYS A 181 7.33 6.84 14.59
C LYS A 181 6.45 6.76 15.84
N ALA A 182 5.42 5.91 15.84
CA ALA A 182 4.48 5.78 16.95
C ALA A 182 4.36 4.38 17.50
N GLY A 183 4.82 3.38 16.74
CA GLY A 183 5.16 2.09 17.33
C GLY A 183 6.30 2.18 18.35
N THR A 184 7.00 3.32 18.43
CA THR A 184 8.22 3.54 19.22
C THR A 184 8.01 3.99 20.68
N GLU A 185 6.77 4.19 21.14
CA GLU A 185 6.50 4.70 22.50
C GLU A 185 5.54 3.80 23.31
N GLY A 186 5.17 2.62 22.80
CA GLY A 186 3.97 1.90 23.26
C GLY A 186 4.12 0.52 23.91
N ALA A 187 5.31 -0.06 24.03
CA ALA A 187 5.42 -1.48 24.43
C ALA A 187 5.91 -1.75 25.87
N ALA A 188 6.34 -0.74 26.63
CA ALA A 188 6.91 -0.97 27.97
C ALA A 188 6.37 -0.07 29.11
N ALA A 189 5.54 0.94 28.83
CA ALA A 189 5.07 1.92 29.84
C ALA A 189 3.52 2.12 29.90
N ALA A 190 2.75 1.19 29.34
CA ALA A 190 1.34 1.44 28.98
C ALA A 190 0.30 1.30 30.12
N ALA A 191 0.68 1.00 31.37
CA ALA A 191 -0.27 0.97 32.47
C ALA A 191 -0.48 2.34 33.16
N GLU A 192 0.57 3.17 33.23
CA GLU A 192 0.57 4.42 34.03
C GLU A 192 0.68 5.69 33.16
N GLU A 193 1.34 5.62 32.00
CA GLU A 193 1.44 6.75 31.05
C GLU A 193 0.26 6.89 30.11
N ALA A 194 -0.61 5.89 29.95
CA ALA A 194 -1.78 5.99 29.06
C ALA A 194 -2.75 7.14 29.44
N ALA A 195 -2.73 7.57 30.70
CA ALA A 195 -3.48 8.74 31.18
C ALA A 195 -2.74 10.08 30.96
N GLN A 196 -1.40 10.08 30.90
CA GLN A 196 -0.58 11.29 30.67
C GLN A 196 -0.29 11.53 29.18
N ALA A 197 -0.10 10.47 28.40
CA ALA A 197 0.09 10.50 26.95
C ALA A 197 -1.12 11.08 26.21
N ALA A 198 -2.34 10.96 26.75
CA ALA A 198 -3.54 11.59 26.19
C ALA A 198 -3.46 13.13 26.12
N LYS A 199 -2.62 13.78 26.94
CA LYS A 199 -2.38 15.24 26.88
C LYS A 199 -1.26 15.63 25.90
N SER A 200 -0.29 14.76 25.67
CA SER A 200 0.87 14.99 24.77
C SER A 200 0.57 14.69 23.30
N VAL A 201 -0.44 13.85 23.03
CA VAL A 201 -0.82 13.36 21.68
C VAL A 201 -1.62 14.39 20.85
N SER A 202 -1.94 15.57 21.39
CA SER A 202 -2.66 16.63 20.66
C SER A 202 -1.88 17.31 19.53
N LYS A 203 -0.59 16.99 19.35
CA LYS A 203 0.31 17.60 18.36
C LYS A 203 0.90 16.63 17.31
N LEU A 204 0.48 15.36 17.30
CA LEU A 204 0.93 14.37 16.30
C LEU A 204 -0.18 14.10 15.27
N ALA A 205 0.16 14.20 13.99
CA ALA A 205 -0.76 14.13 12.86
C ALA A 205 -1.53 12.80 12.82
N ALA A 206 -2.81 12.85 12.42
CA ALA A 206 -3.78 11.76 12.50
C ALA A 206 -3.38 10.43 11.80
N GLY A 207 -2.41 10.47 10.86
CA GLY A 207 -1.88 9.30 10.16
C GLY A 207 -1.14 8.29 11.06
N LEU A 208 -0.74 8.73 12.25
CA LEU A 208 -0.22 7.89 13.33
C LEU A 208 -1.16 6.75 13.76
N ARG A 209 -2.46 6.84 13.45
CA ARG A 209 -3.47 5.96 14.05
C ARG A 209 -3.69 4.65 13.31
N VAL A 210 -3.47 4.51 12.00
CA VAL A 210 -3.94 3.30 11.28
C VAL A 210 -3.05 2.09 11.53
N ILE A 211 -1.77 2.17 11.18
CA ILE A 211 -0.86 1.03 11.28
C ILE A 211 -0.39 0.84 12.73
N THR A 212 -0.22 1.92 13.50
CA THR A 212 0.02 1.84 14.93
C THR A 212 -1.23 1.31 15.64
N ALA A 213 -2.46 1.64 15.24
CA ALA A 213 -3.63 0.95 15.81
C ALA A 213 -3.60 -0.54 15.53
N VAL A 214 -3.10 -1.05 14.41
CA VAL A 214 -3.08 -2.52 14.21
C VAL A 214 -2.10 -3.22 15.16
N GLY A 215 -0.86 -2.72 15.26
CA GLY A 215 0.12 -3.26 16.23
C GLY A 215 -0.31 -3.04 17.67
N PHE A 216 -0.88 -1.86 17.97
CA PHE A 216 -1.42 -1.50 19.28
C PHE A 216 -2.71 -2.27 19.60
N CYS A 217 -3.57 -2.62 18.64
CA CYS A 217 -4.82 -3.36 18.91
C CYS A 217 -4.47 -4.75 19.45
N ILE A 218 -3.41 -5.43 18.98
CA ILE A 218 -2.97 -6.73 19.53
C ILE A 218 -2.48 -6.58 20.98
N THR A 219 -1.53 -5.69 21.23
CA THR A 219 -0.92 -5.50 22.55
C THR A 219 -1.90 -4.87 23.56
N ALA A 220 -2.74 -3.94 23.10
CA ALA A 220 -3.77 -3.31 23.92
C ALA A 220 -4.92 -4.27 24.24
N VAL A 221 -5.31 -5.20 23.36
CA VAL A 221 -6.29 -6.25 23.71
C VAL A 221 -5.78 -7.07 24.89
N MET A 222 -4.53 -7.53 24.84
CA MET A 222 -3.93 -8.30 25.95
C MET A 222 -3.88 -7.46 27.24
N MET A 223 -3.39 -6.21 27.16
CA MET A 223 -3.29 -5.34 28.34
C MET A 223 -4.65 -4.88 28.90
N ILE A 224 -5.66 -4.64 28.06
CA ILE A 224 -7.02 -4.26 28.50
C ILE A 224 -7.73 -5.44 29.17
N MET A 225 -7.42 -6.68 28.75
CA MET A 225 -7.94 -7.87 29.40
C MET A 225 -7.30 -8.12 30.77
N GLU A 226 -6.01 -7.77 30.94
CA GLU A 226 -5.26 -8.05 32.17
C GLU A 226 -5.29 -6.91 33.22
N ALA A 227 -5.39 -5.64 32.81
CA ALA A 227 -5.12 -4.50 33.70
C ALA A 227 -6.36 -3.69 34.13
N VAL A 228 -7.55 -3.91 33.55
CA VAL A 228 -8.72 -3.03 33.78
C VAL A 228 -9.98 -3.85 34.03
N GLU A 229 -10.49 -3.79 35.26
CA GLU A 229 -11.78 -4.40 35.62
C GLU A 229 -12.95 -3.43 35.44
N GLY A 230 -14.08 -3.93 34.90
CA GLY A 230 -15.38 -3.26 34.96
C GLY A 230 -15.69 -2.20 33.90
N ALA A 231 -16.32 -1.09 34.30
CA ALA A 231 -16.91 -0.12 33.38
C ALA A 231 -15.87 0.57 32.47
N GLN A 232 -14.64 0.75 32.95
CA GLN A 232 -13.55 1.30 32.14
C GLN A 232 -13.12 0.32 31.03
N GLN A 233 -13.18 -0.99 31.29
CA GLN A 233 -12.89 -2.02 30.30
C GLN A 233 -13.88 -1.95 29.13
N LYS A 234 -15.18 -1.78 29.43
CA LYS A 234 -16.22 -1.62 28.40
C LYS A 234 -15.90 -0.47 27.46
N THR A 235 -15.61 0.73 27.99
CA THR A 235 -15.32 1.91 27.18
C THR A 235 -14.07 1.71 26.33
N LYS A 236 -13.00 1.14 26.90
CA LYS A 236 -11.76 0.85 26.16
C LYS A 236 -11.96 -0.17 25.04
N LEU A 237 -12.76 -1.21 25.28
CA LEU A 237 -13.08 -2.22 24.25
C LEU A 237 -13.91 -1.63 23.10
N ILE A 238 -14.90 -0.78 23.41
CA ILE A 238 -15.71 -0.11 22.38
C ILE A 238 -14.83 0.84 21.55
N ASP A 239 -14.01 1.66 22.21
CA ASP A 239 -13.06 2.54 21.54
C ASP A 239 -12.07 1.75 20.66
N GLY A 240 -11.60 0.60 21.15
CA GLY A 240 -10.79 -0.34 20.36
C GLY A 240 -11.52 -0.82 19.10
N ILE A 241 -12.75 -1.31 19.22
CA ILE A 241 -13.57 -1.76 18.08
C ILE A 241 -13.71 -0.64 17.05
N HIS A 242 -14.11 0.56 17.51
CA HIS A 242 -14.31 1.72 16.64
C HIS A 242 -13.02 2.17 15.95
N LYS A 243 -11.84 1.99 16.55
CA LYS A 243 -10.55 2.30 15.92
C LYS A 243 -10.11 1.21 14.94
N CYS A 244 -10.24 -0.07 15.29
CA CYS A 244 -9.76 -1.14 14.43
C CYS A 244 -10.67 -1.34 13.20
N GLN A 245 -11.98 -1.00 13.23
CA GLN A 245 -12.86 -1.09 12.05
C GLN A 245 -12.39 -0.26 10.82
N PRO A 246 -12.24 1.07 10.91
CA PRO A 246 -11.75 1.87 9.78
C PRO A 246 -10.29 1.54 9.43
N ALA A 247 -9.44 1.23 10.41
CA ALA A 247 -8.06 0.81 10.14
C ALA A 247 -8.00 -0.49 9.34
N ARG A 248 -8.83 -1.47 9.68
CA ARG A 248 -8.99 -2.73 8.94
C ARG A 248 -9.45 -2.47 7.51
N LEU A 249 -10.39 -1.54 7.29
CA LEU A 249 -10.84 -1.17 5.96
C LEU A 249 -9.69 -0.54 5.13
N CYS A 250 -8.84 0.29 5.72
CA CYS A 250 -7.63 0.80 5.06
C CYS A 250 -6.64 -0.32 4.69
N VAL A 251 -6.42 -1.31 5.57
CA VAL A 251 -5.56 -2.46 5.24
C VAL A 251 -6.18 -3.30 4.12
N ALA A 252 -7.50 -3.48 4.11
CA ALA A 252 -8.20 -4.15 3.02
C ALA A 252 -8.04 -3.43 1.68
N TYR A 253 -8.04 -2.09 1.70
CA TYR A 253 -7.74 -1.27 0.53
C TYR A 253 -6.32 -1.57 0.01
N PHE A 254 -5.30 -1.56 0.87
CA PHE A 254 -3.93 -1.85 0.44
C PHE A 254 -3.74 -3.29 -0.02
N LYS A 255 -4.47 -4.25 0.56
CA LYS A 255 -4.50 -5.63 0.06
C LYS A 255 -5.06 -5.68 -1.36
N ALA A 256 -6.21 -5.07 -1.61
CA ALA A 256 -6.80 -5.03 -2.95
C ALA A 256 -5.88 -4.31 -3.97
N GLU A 257 -5.20 -3.25 -3.53
CA GLU A 257 -4.19 -2.56 -4.34
C GLU A 257 -3.00 -3.48 -4.66
N ALA A 258 -2.49 -4.23 -3.68
CA ALA A 258 -1.41 -5.19 -3.88
C ALA A 258 -1.79 -6.32 -4.86
N GLU A 259 -3.01 -6.84 -4.77
CA GLU A 259 -3.56 -7.83 -5.70
C GLU A 259 -3.63 -7.26 -7.13
N ASN A 260 -4.15 -6.03 -7.28
CA ASN A 260 -4.25 -5.36 -8.58
C ASN A 260 -2.88 -5.14 -9.23
N ILE A 261 -1.88 -4.68 -8.46
CA ILE A 261 -0.52 -4.46 -8.98
C ILE A 261 0.13 -5.80 -9.35
N THR A 262 -0.07 -6.85 -8.56
CA THR A 262 0.49 -8.19 -8.86
C THR A 262 -0.09 -8.72 -10.18
N GLN A 263 -1.39 -8.59 -10.41
CA GLN A 263 -2.04 -8.97 -11.66
C GLN A 263 -1.51 -8.15 -12.85
N ARG A 264 -1.36 -6.84 -12.69
CA ARG A 264 -0.78 -5.96 -13.72
C ARG A 264 0.67 -6.31 -14.03
N THR A 265 1.47 -6.56 -13.01
CA THR A 265 2.88 -6.97 -13.16
C THR A 265 2.99 -8.25 -13.97
N GLU A 266 2.06 -9.19 -13.77
CA GLU A 266 1.99 -10.42 -14.56
C GLU A 266 1.64 -10.16 -16.03
N LEU A 267 0.69 -9.27 -16.31
CA LEU A 267 0.37 -8.86 -17.70
C LEU A 267 1.56 -8.16 -18.37
N ILE A 268 2.28 -7.32 -17.63
CA ILE A 268 3.50 -6.66 -18.13
C ILE A 268 4.58 -7.71 -18.41
N ARG A 269 4.76 -8.69 -17.53
CA ARG A 269 5.70 -9.80 -17.74
C ARG A 269 5.40 -10.55 -19.04
N GLN A 270 4.14 -10.93 -19.25
CA GLN A 270 3.69 -11.62 -20.47
C GLN A 270 3.88 -10.75 -21.72
N TYR A 271 3.63 -9.44 -21.59
CA TYR A 271 3.89 -8.49 -22.66
C TYR A 271 5.38 -8.39 -23.01
N LEU A 272 6.26 -8.26 -22.03
CA LEU A 272 7.71 -8.16 -22.25
C LEU A 272 8.28 -9.45 -22.85
N GLU A 273 7.80 -10.61 -22.41
CA GLU A 273 8.16 -11.93 -22.96
C GLU A 273 7.76 -12.06 -24.43
N ALA A 274 6.54 -11.64 -24.79
CA ALA A 274 6.09 -11.63 -26.17
C ALA A 274 6.85 -10.58 -27.02
N LEU A 275 7.09 -9.40 -26.45
CA LEU A 275 7.77 -8.31 -27.13
C LEU A 275 9.23 -8.64 -27.45
N SER A 276 9.95 -9.28 -26.51
CA SER A 276 11.35 -9.65 -26.70
C SER A 276 11.55 -10.66 -27.83
N SER A 277 10.52 -11.44 -28.17
CA SER A 277 10.55 -12.45 -29.25
C SER A 277 9.91 -11.95 -30.56
N SER A 278 9.30 -10.75 -30.55
CA SER A 278 8.48 -10.24 -31.67
C SER A 278 9.23 -9.94 -32.98
N LYS A 279 10.57 -9.81 -32.93
CA LYS A 279 11.40 -9.63 -34.14
C LYS A 279 11.63 -10.95 -34.89
N GLU A 280 11.54 -12.08 -34.20
CA GLU A 280 11.84 -13.42 -34.72
C GLU A 280 10.59 -14.25 -34.97
N ASP A 281 9.53 -14.02 -34.18
CA ASP A 281 8.28 -14.79 -34.23
C ASP A 281 7.04 -13.89 -34.48
N PRO A 282 6.35 -14.06 -35.63
CA PRO A 282 5.09 -13.35 -35.91
C PRO A 282 3.99 -13.61 -34.89
N ASP A 283 3.93 -14.81 -34.30
CA ASP A 283 2.92 -15.16 -33.30
C ASP A 283 3.22 -14.42 -31.99
N ALA A 284 4.50 -14.32 -31.60
CA ALA A 284 4.93 -13.48 -30.48
C ALA A 284 4.59 -11.99 -30.70
N LYS A 285 4.73 -11.49 -31.93
CA LYS A 285 4.31 -10.11 -32.26
C LYS A 285 2.79 -9.92 -32.08
N ALA A 286 1.98 -10.86 -32.55
CA ALA A 286 0.53 -10.82 -32.35
C ALA A 286 0.15 -10.89 -30.86
N ALA A 287 0.84 -11.74 -30.09
CA ALA A 287 0.67 -11.83 -28.64
C ALA A 287 1.05 -10.52 -27.92
N ALA A 288 2.17 -9.89 -28.31
CA ALA A 288 2.60 -8.61 -27.76
C ALA A 288 1.56 -7.51 -27.99
N GLU A 289 0.97 -7.42 -29.19
CA GLU A 289 -0.11 -6.48 -29.49
C GLU A 289 -1.39 -6.77 -28.69
N LEU A 290 -1.73 -8.05 -28.49
CA LEU A 290 -2.86 -8.45 -27.64
C LEU A 290 -2.66 -8.00 -26.19
N TYR A 291 -1.47 -8.26 -25.60
CA TYR A 291 -1.18 -7.85 -24.23
C TYR A 291 -1.07 -6.34 -24.09
N ARG A 292 -0.46 -5.67 -25.07
CA ARG A 292 -0.44 -4.20 -25.15
C ARG A 292 -1.85 -3.62 -25.08
N LYS A 293 -2.78 -4.16 -25.87
CA LYS A 293 -4.19 -3.72 -25.84
C LYS A 293 -4.81 -3.94 -24.46
N LYS A 294 -4.61 -5.10 -23.83
CA LYS A 294 -5.11 -5.38 -22.47
C LYS A 294 -4.55 -4.41 -21.44
N ILE A 295 -3.23 -4.17 -21.47
CA ILE A 295 -2.58 -3.20 -20.57
C ILE A 295 -3.17 -1.82 -20.79
N LEU A 296 -3.30 -1.35 -22.04
CA LEU A 296 -3.90 -0.05 -22.34
C LEU A 296 -5.35 0.04 -21.86
N GLU A 297 -6.17 -1.00 -22.05
CA GLU A 297 -7.54 -1.06 -21.53
C GLU A 297 -7.58 -0.99 -20.00
N GLU A 298 -6.65 -1.66 -19.31
CA GLU A 298 -6.54 -1.60 -17.85
C GLU A 298 -5.95 -0.30 -17.31
N LEU A 299 -5.14 0.40 -18.10
CA LEU A 299 -4.64 1.73 -17.77
C LEU A 299 -5.67 2.84 -18.07
N GLN A 300 -6.53 2.63 -19.07
CA GLN A 300 -7.60 3.54 -19.47
C GLN A 300 -8.86 3.43 -18.62
N LYS A 301 -9.12 2.24 -18.05
CA LYS A 301 -10.05 2.11 -16.92
C LYS A 301 -9.48 2.98 -15.81
N ALA A 302 -9.96 4.24 -15.78
CA ALA A 302 -9.51 5.30 -14.89
C ALA A 302 -9.27 4.69 -13.52
N ASP A 303 -8.08 4.98 -12.94
CA ASP A 303 -7.59 4.54 -11.63
C ASP A 303 -8.58 3.61 -10.96
N PHE A 304 -8.31 2.30 -10.88
CA PHE A 304 -9.13 1.33 -10.14
C PHE A 304 -9.44 1.90 -8.76
N GLU A 305 -10.51 2.69 -8.68
CA GLU A 305 -10.86 3.40 -7.49
C GLU A 305 -11.50 2.30 -6.69
N ILE A 306 -10.69 1.76 -5.79
CA ILE A 306 -11.08 0.63 -4.98
C ILE A 306 -12.35 1.09 -4.26
N ASP A 307 -13.46 0.43 -4.57
CA ASP A 307 -14.75 0.81 -4.03
C ASP A 307 -14.77 0.47 -2.53
N TRP A 308 -14.54 1.51 -1.72
CA TRP A 308 -14.57 1.43 -0.27
C TRP A 308 -15.87 0.83 0.28
N ARG A 309 -17.02 1.07 -0.37
CA ARG A 309 -18.31 0.50 0.03
C ARG A 309 -18.33 -0.99 -0.26
N GLN A 310 -17.82 -1.41 -1.42
CA GLN A 310 -17.73 -2.82 -1.77
C GLN A 310 -16.77 -3.57 -0.83
N LEU A 311 -15.62 -2.98 -0.50
CA LEU A 311 -14.69 -3.56 0.47
C LEU A 311 -15.33 -3.71 1.84
N GLU A 312 -15.94 -2.64 2.39
CA GLU A 312 -16.59 -2.72 3.70
C GLU A 312 -17.75 -3.73 3.71
N THR A 313 -18.49 -3.82 2.61
CA THR A 313 -19.54 -4.83 2.46
C THR A 313 -18.97 -6.25 2.52
N LYS A 314 -17.86 -6.52 1.81
CA LYS A 314 -17.17 -7.82 1.87
C LYS A 314 -16.67 -8.14 3.28
N LEU A 315 -16.06 -7.16 3.95
CA LEU A 315 -15.56 -7.27 5.31
C LEU A 315 -16.70 -7.60 6.30
N ARG A 316 -17.79 -6.84 6.28
CA ARG A 316 -18.95 -7.07 7.15
C ARG A 316 -19.62 -8.41 6.87
N ASN A 317 -19.74 -8.80 5.60
CA ASN A 317 -20.27 -10.10 5.21
C ASN A 317 -19.39 -11.27 5.68
N SER A 318 -18.07 -11.07 5.77
CA SER A 318 -17.16 -12.04 6.39
C SER A 318 -17.38 -12.10 7.89
N ASP A 319 -17.57 -10.95 8.55
CA ASP A 319 -17.73 -10.88 9.99
C ASP A 319 -18.99 -11.58 10.48
N VAL A 320 -20.13 -11.32 9.83
CA VAL A 320 -21.42 -11.91 10.23
C VAL A 320 -21.50 -13.42 10.03
N LYS A 321 -20.58 -14.01 9.24
CA LYS A 321 -20.47 -15.46 9.05
C LYS A 321 -19.67 -16.15 10.14
N ASP A 322 -18.92 -15.38 10.93
CA ASP A 322 -18.13 -15.91 12.04
C ASP A 322 -19.07 -16.26 13.21
N ALA A 323 -18.94 -17.47 13.75
CA ALA A 323 -19.74 -17.92 14.88
C ALA A 323 -19.52 -17.07 16.16
N SER A 324 -18.40 -16.35 16.24
CA SER A 324 -18.04 -15.47 17.34
C SER A 324 -18.46 -14.01 17.15
N PHE A 325 -19.18 -13.69 16.05
CA PHE A 325 -19.54 -12.31 15.71
C PHE A 325 -20.33 -11.60 16.81
N TYR A 326 -19.90 -10.38 17.13
CA TYR A 326 -20.59 -9.49 18.07
C TYR A 326 -20.62 -8.06 17.52
N GLY A 327 -21.73 -7.68 16.91
CA GLY A 327 -21.87 -6.38 16.22
C GLY A 327 -22.53 -5.26 17.02
N ALA A 328 -22.89 -5.46 18.29
CA ALA A 328 -23.72 -4.51 19.05
C ALA A 328 -23.05 -3.16 19.34
N ASN A 329 -21.73 -3.06 19.20
CA ASN A 329 -20.96 -1.82 19.41
C ASN A 329 -20.07 -1.53 18.19
N ASP A 330 -20.46 -2.03 17.02
CA ASP A 330 -19.79 -1.67 15.77
C ASP A 330 -20.21 -0.25 15.36
N LEU A 331 -19.29 0.50 14.75
CA LEU A 331 -19.60 1.73 14.04
C LEU A 331 -20.62 1.48 12.93
N HIS A 332 -21.37 2.52 12.59
CA HIS A 332 -22.22 2.50 11.42
C HIS A 332 -21.39 2.35 10.13
N PHE A 333 -21.92 1.66 9.13
CA PHE A 333 -21.24 1.38 7.86
C PHE A 333 -20.62 2.63 7.22
N GLU A 334 -21.41 3.70 7.11
CA GLU A 334 -20.94 4.98 6.56
C GLU A 334 -19.88 5.65 7.43
N ASP A 335 -19.93 5.46 8.75
CA ASP A 335 -18.93 6.02 9.66
C ASP A 335 -17.59 5.29 9.53
N VAL A 336 -17.59 3.98 9.31
CA VAL A 336 -16.37 3.22 9.02
C VAL A 336 -15.72 3.75 7.74
N ILE A 337 -16.49 3.90 6.65
CA ILE A 337 -15.99 4.41 5.37
C ILE A 337 -15.50 5.85 5.50
N ARG A 338 -16.29 6.72 6.13
CA ARG A 338 -15.92 8.12 6.34
C ARG A 338 -14.65 8.23 7.17
N GLN A 339 -14.53 7.47 8.26
CA GLN A 339 -13.34 7.49 9.10
C GLN A 339 -12.13 6.88 8.38
N ALA A 340 -12.30 5.81 7.60
CA ALA A 340 -11.21 5.24 6.82
C ALA A 340 -10.71 6.21 5.74
N ARG A 341 -11.62 6.90 5.03
CA ARG A 341 -11.27 7.97 4.09
C ARG A 341 -10.69 9.19 4.79
N GLN A 342 -11.16 9.55 5.98
CA GLN A 342 -10.57 10.63 6.77
C GLN A 342 -9.16 10.25 7.20
N MET A 343 -8.93 9.00 7.59
CA MET A 343 -7.59 8.46 7.84
C MET A 343 -6.73 8.49 6.57
N GLU A 344 -7.31 8.35 5.38
CA GLU A 344 -6.62 8.58 4.10
C GLU A 344 -6.36 10.08 3.82
N HIS A 345 -7.29 10.97 4.19
CA HIS A 345 -7.30 12.40 3.81
C HIS A 345 -6.61 13.36 4.80
N GLU A 346 -6.75 13.20 6.12
CA GLU A 346 -6.14 14.06 7.16
C GLU A 346 -4.61 14.00 7.21
N GLN A 347 -4.00 13.31 6.27
CA GLN A 347 -2.58 13.16 6.08
C GLN A 347 -2.06 14.02 4.91
N SER A 348 -2.85 15.00 4.46
CA SER A 348 -2.54 15.89 3.32
C SER A 348 -2.51 17.37 3.67
N ALA A 349 -2.76 17.71 4.93
CA ALA A 349 -2.75 19.07 5.50
C ALA A 349 -1.80 19.10 6.70
#